data_AF-A0A9J5XFE7-F1
#
_entry.id   AF-A0A9J5XFE7-F1
#
_cell.length_a   1.000
_cell.length_b   1.000
_cell.length_c   1.000
_cell.angle_alpha   90.00
_cell.angle_beta   90.00
_cell.angle_gamma   90.00
#
_symmetry.space_group_name_H-M   'P 1'
#
loop_
_entity.id
_entity.type
_entity.pdbx_description
1 polymer ?
#
loop_
_entity_poly.entity_id
_entity_poly.type
_entity_poly.pdbx_seq_one_letter_code
_entity_poly.pdbx_strand_id
1 'polypeptide(L)'
;MSRGKFMASNQETPTLNDIRRWVCNVWNSSHGINIYVMNDSLFLFELPSRKEAEHVIKGEWRWKKSKLVLDWWSPTVGCWLEEEIRSWV
;
A
#
# COMPACT_ATOMS: atom_id res chain seq x y z
N MET A 1 9.21 2.03 4.32
CA MET A 1 7.84 2.37 3.88
C MET A 1 7.38 1.35 2.83
N SER A 2 6.09 1.05 2.79
CA SER A 2 5.46 0.19 1.76
C SER A 2 4.35 0.98 1.03
N ARG A 3 4.24 0.75 -0.27
CA ARG A 3 3.19 1.33 -1.11
C ARG A 3 2.08 0.31 -1.26
N GLY A 4 0.84 0.70 -0.99
CA GLY A 4 -0.32 -0.14 -1.22
C GLY A 4 -1.28 0.47 -2.22
N LYS A 5 -1.74 -0.36 -3.16
CA LYS A 5 -2.81 -0.02 -4.10
C LYS A 5 -3.97 -0.96 -3.88
N PHE A 6 -5.15 -0.42 -3.57
CA PHE A 6 -6.37 -1.21 -3.60
C PHE A 6 -6.78 -1.39 -5.05
N MET A 7 -6.83 -2.64 -5.51
CA MET A 7 -7.35 -2.98 -6.82
C MET A 7 -8.84 -2.66 -6.79
N ALA A 8 -9.24 -1.59 -7.47
CA ALA A 8 -10.61 -1.14 -7.52
C ALA A 8 -11.51 -2.31 -7.97
N SER A 9 -12.35 -2.79 -7.07
CA SER A 9 -13.61 -3.39 -7.50
C SER A 9 -14.56 -2.25 -7.82
N ASN A 10 -15.60 -2.47 -8.64
CA ASN A 10 -16.55 -1.45 -9.11
C ASN A 10 -17.38 -0.76 -7.99
N GLN A 11 -16.90 -0.75 -6.74
CA GLN A 11 -17.53 -0.15 -5.58
C GLN A 11 -16.50 0.68 -4.81
N GLU A 12 -16.88 1.94 -4.57
CA GLU A 12 -16.31 2.92 -3.61
C GLU A 12 -14.79 2.90 -3.37
N THR A 13 -14.15 4.02 -3.70
CA THR A 13 -12.80 4.37 -3.25
C THR A 13 -12.77 4.47 -1.72
N PRO A 14 -11.90 3.69 -1.02
CA PRO A 14 -11.80 3.80 0.43
C PRO A 14 -11.31 5.19 0.84
N THR A 15 -11.90 5.76 1.90
CA THR A 15 -11.36 6.97 2.52
C THR A 15 -10.17 6.64 3.40
N LEU A 16 -9.35 7.66 3.73
CA LEU A 16 -8.24 7.49 4.68
C LEU A 16 -8.71 6.94 6.04
N ASN A 17 -9.88 7.35 6.51
CA ASN A 17 -10.44 6.88 7.78
C ASN A 17 -10.86 5.41 7.72
N ASP A 18 -11.39 4.96 6.58
CA ASP A 18 -11.72 3.54 6.37
C ASP A 18 -10.46 2.68 6.45
N ILE A 19 -9.40 3.11 5.77
CA ILE A 19 -8.12 2.39 5.76
C ILE A 19 -7.46 2.40 7.13
N ARG A 20 -7.48 3.52 7.87
CA ARG A 20 -6.96 3.58 9.24
C ARG A 20 -7.62 2.56 10.16
N ARG A 21 -8.96 2.53 10.19
CA ARG A 21 -9.71 1.58 11.01
C ARG A 21 -9.42 0.14 10.61
N TRP A 22 -9.38 -0.11 9.30
CA TRP A 22 -9.11 -1.45 8.78
C TRP A 22 -7.70 -1.94 9.11
N VAL A 23 -6.67 -1.10 8.91
CA VAL A 23 -5.27 -1.44 9.24
C VAL A 23 -5.09 -1.79 10.71
N CYS A 24 -5.65 -0.98 11.62
CA CYS A 24 -5.56 -1.26 13.05
C CYS A 24 -6.18 -2.62 13.42
N ASN A 25 -7.29 -2.98 12.78
CA ASN A 25 -7.98 -4.25 13.03
C ASN A 25 -7.26 -5.46 12.41
N VAL A 26 -6.72 -5.31 11.20
CA VAL A 26 -6.19 -6.45 10.41
C VAL A 26 -4.73 -6.74 10.71
N TRP A 27 -3.90 -5.70 10.81
CA TRP A 27 -2.48 -5.87 11.10
C TRP A 27 -2.19 -5.93 12.61
N ASN A 28 -3.24 -5.87 13.44
CA ASN A 28 -3.19 -5.94 14.90
C ASN A 28 -2.13 -4.99 15.49
N SER A 29 -1.88 -3.89 14.76
CA SER A 29 -0.83 -2.94 15.05
C SER A 29 -1.48 -1.81 15.82
N SER A 30 -1.23 -1.76 17.12
CA SER A 30 -1.90 -0.84 18.02
C SER A 30 -1.41 0.60 17.82
N HIS A 31 -0.15 0.81 17.43
CA HIS A 31 0.46 2.13 17.29
C HIS A 31 1.63 2.10 16.28
N GLY A 32 1.86 3.23 15.58
CA GLY A 32 3.08 3.44 14.80
C GLY A 32 2.99 3.21 13.29
N ILE A 33 1.79 3.00 12.72
CA ILE A 33 1.60 2.98 11.27
C ILE A 33 1.09 4.35 10.80
N ASN A 34 1.93 5.10 10.07
CA ASN A 34 1.46 6.30 9.38
C ASN A 34 0.91 5.93 8.01
N ILE A 35 -0.22 6.53 7.64
CA ILE A 35 -0.91 6.27 6.38
C ILE A 35 -1.08 7.59 5.66
N TYR A 36 -0.54 7.67 4.44
CA TYR A 36 -0.61 8.85 3.58
C TYR A 36 -1.42 8.51 2.33
N VAL A 37 -2.33 9.40 1.95
CA VAL A 37 -3.05 9.29 0.68
C VAL A 37 -2.12 9.80 -0.42
N MET A 38 -1.95 9.01 -1.47
CA MET A 38 -1.30 9.48 -2.69
C MET A 38 -2.41 9.93 -3.66
N ASN A 39 -2.97 8.99 -4.43
CA ASN A 39 -3.92 9.27 -5.53
C ASN A 39 -4.73 7.99 -5.83
N ASP A 40 -5.97 8.05 -6.35
CA ASP A 40 -6.69 6.89 -6.95
C ASP A 40 -6.58 5.53 -6.24
N SER A 41 -6.88 5.49 -4.93
CA SER A 41 -6.77 4.29 -4.08
C SER A 41 -5.33 3.80 -3.80
N LEU A 42 -4.32 4.62 -4.06
CA LEU A 42 -2.95 4.44 -3.59
C LEU A 42 -2.75 5.09 -2.23
N PHE A 43 -2.15 4.32 -1.34
CA PHE A 43 -1.79 4.70 0.01
C PHE A 43 -0.33 4.33 0.27
N LEU A 44 0.36 5.18 1.03
CA LEU A 44 1.68 4.88 1.56
C LEU A 44 1.54 4.48 3.02
N PHE A 45 2.09 3.33 3.38
CA PHE A 45 2.13 2.82 4.74
C PHE A 45 3.56 2.90 5.27
N GLU A 46 3.74 3.66 6.33
CA GLU A 46 5.00 3.73 7.07
C GLU A 46 4.86 2.83 8.29
N LEU A 47 5.52 1.68 8.27
CA LEU A 47 5.50 0.71 9.37
C LEU A 47 6.63 0.98 10.38
N PRO A 48 6.46 0.60 11.66
CA PRO A 48 7.42 0.89 12.73
C PRO A 48 8.80 0.25 12.48
N SER A 49 8.84 -0.88 11.78
CA SER A 49 10.06 -1.60 11.49
C SER A 49 10.07 -2.23 10.09
N ARG A 50 11.27 -2.50 9.58
CA ARG A 50 11.45 -3.27 8.35
C ARG A 50 10.85 -4.67 8.45
N LYS A 51 10.96 -5.31 9.62
CA LYS A 51 10.43 -6.65 9.87
C LYS A 51 8.90 -6.69 9.74
N GLU A 52 8.21 -5.68 10.27
CA GLU A 52 6.75 -5.56 10.11
C GLU A 52 6.38 -5.24 8.67
N ALA A 53 7.14 -4.37 8.00
CA ALA A 53 6.93 -4.10 6.58
C ALA A 53 7.07 -5.37 5.73
N GLU A 54 8.09 -6.19 5.98
CA GLU A 54 8.30 -7.48 5.31
C GLU A 54 7.14 -8.45 5.55
N HIS A 55 6.65 -8.53 6.79
CA HIS A 55 5.51 -9.37 7.14
C HIS A 55 4.22 -8.91 6.42
N VAL A 56 3.95 -7.60 6.47
CA VAL A 56 2.79 -6.99 5.83
C VAL A 56 2.86 -7.12 4.31
N ILE A 57 4.00 -6.90 3.67
CA ILE A 57 4.14 -7.05 2.20
C ILE A 57 3.90 -8.50 1.75
N LYS A 58 4.35 -9.51 2.51
CA LYS A 58 4.17 -10.93 2.15
C LYS A 58 2.75 -11.45 2.38
N GLY A 59 1.94 -10.74 3.16
CA GLY A 59 0.58 -11.14 3.46
C GLY A 59 -0.40 -10.90 2.30
N GLU A 60 -1.52 -11.60 2.35
CA GLU A 60 -2.65 -11.32 1.46
C GLU A 60 -3.74 -10.56 2.20
N TRP A 61 -4.06 -9.37 1.71
CA TRP A 61 -5.00 -8.47 2.38
C TRP A 61 -6.16 -8.08 1.47
N ARG A 62 -7.34 -8.00 2.06
CA ARG A 62 -8.56 -7.58 1.39
C ARG A 62 -9.32 -6.60 2.27
N TRP A 63 -9.74 -5.50 1.66
CA TRP A 63 -10.70 -4.57 2.24
C TRP A 63 -12.01 -4.69 1.45
N LYS A 64 -13.09 -5.10 2.13
CA LYS A 64 -14.34 -5.54 1.46
C LYS A 64 -14.02 -6.60 0.40
N LYS A 65 -14.33 -6.34 -0.88
CA LYS A 65 -14.03 -7.20 -2.04
C LYS A 65 -12.75 -6.79 -2.79
N SER A 66 -12.14 -5.68 -2.42
CA SER A 66 -10.96 -5.11 -3.08
C SER A 66 -9.69 -5.71 -2.50
N LYS A 67 -8.85 -6.31 -3.35
CA LYS A 67 -7.53 -6.83 -2.95
C LYS A 67 -6.57 -5.65 -2.77
N LEU A 68 -5.81 -5.65 -1.67
CA LEU A 68 -4.71 -4.72 -1.48
C LEU A 68 -3.43 -5.37 -2.01
N VAL A 69 -2.80 -4.72 -2.99
CA VAL A 69 -1.48 -5.10 -3.49
C VAL A 69 -0.45 -4.20 -2.82
N LEU A 70 0.55 -4.80 -2.19
CA LEU A 70 1.59 -4.10 -1.45
C LEU A 70 2.95 -4.37 -2.10
N ASP A 71 3.73 -3.31 -2.26
CA ASP A 71 5.12 -3.38 -2.68
C ASP A 71 6.01 -2.53 -1.76
N TRP A 72 7.33 -2.72 -1.85
CA TRP A 72 8.26 -1.78 -1.27
C TRP A 72 8.12 -0.41 -1.91
N TRP A 73 8.01 0.62 -1.07
CA TRP A 73 8.11 1.99 -1.54
C TRP A 73 9.55 2.29 -1.94
N SER A 74 9.74 2.90 -3.10
CA SER A 74 11.00 3.53 -3.50
C SER A 74 10.70 4.97 -3.94
N PRO A 75 11.52 5.96 -3.57
CA PRO A 75 11.32 7.35 -3.96
C PRO A 75 11.37 7.58 -5.48
N THR A 76 11.89 6.62 -6.26
CA THR A 76 11.89 6.66 -7.74
C THR A 76 10.60 6.18 -8.38
N VAL A 77 9.65 5.65 -7.60
CA VAL A 77 8.36 5.16 -8.11
C VAL A 77 7.51 6.35 -8.55
N GLY A 78 7.40 6.54 -9.86
CA GLY A 78 6.76 7.70 -10.48
C GLY A 78 7.73 8.72 -11.10
N CYS A 79 9.04 8.56 -10.90
CA CYS A 79 10.08 9.34 -11.57
C CYS A 79 10.57 8.72 -12.89
N TRP A 80 10.00 7.59 -13.30
CA TRP A 80 10.23 7.08 -14.64
C TRP A 80 9.30 7.85 -15.58
N LEU A 81 9.90 8.74 -16.38
CA LEU A 81 9.36 9.01 -17.71
C LEU A 81 9.11 7.64 -18.34
N GLU A 82 7.88 7.41 -18.80
CA GLU A 82 7.56 6.27 -19.63
C GLU A 82 8.56 6.26 -20.82
N GLU A 83 9.22 5.11 -21.04
CA GLU A 83 10.28 4.80 -22.03
C GLU A 83 11.72 4.66 -21.48
N GLU A 84 12.38 3.57 -21.88
CA GLU A 84 13.70 3.05 -21.42
C GLU A 84 13.72 2.55 -19.96
N ILE A 85 13.69 1.25 -19.66
CA ILE A 85 14.66 0.23 -20.08
C ILE A 85 13.90 -1.11 -20.16
N ARG A 86 13.43 -1.44 -21.36
CA ARG A 86 13.05 -2.80 -21.74
C ARG A 86 13.97 -3.24 -22.88
N SER A 87 15.27 -3.19 -22.61
CA SER A 87 16.32 -3.62 -23.52
C SER A 87 17.63 -3.51 -22.75
N TRP A 88 18.03 -4.56 -22.04
CA TRP A 88 19.42 -5.01 -22.06
C TRP A 88 19.44 -6.51 -21.70
N VAL A 89 19.76 -7.29 -22.74
CA VAL A 89 20.07 -8.73 -22.84
C VAL A 89 18.88 -9.69 -22.89
#